data_AF-J9DRM1-F1
#
_entry.id   AF-J9DRM1-F1
#
_cell.length_a   1.000
_cell.length_b   1.000
_cell.length_c   1.000
_cell.angle_alpha   90.00
_cell.angle_beta   90.00
_cell.angle_gamma   90.00
#
_symmetry.space_group_name_H-M   'P 1'
#
loop_
_entity.id
_entity.type
_entity.pdbx_description
1 polymer ?
#
loop_
_entity_poly.entity_id
_entity_poly.type
_entity_poly.pdbx_seq_one_letter_code
_entity_poly.pdbx_strand_id
1 'polypeptide(L)'
;MSLRCPVGPESNLLEPMEELEERLILEQPVLSLVDLEVLKRTTYKGWRTKVIDVVYPTIHDSKGLLPALDRICSEACAAALDGYQMIVLSDRKVCRQLVAISPLLALGAVHQCMLKQQLRMKVVLSLLLDVVIIQNNI
;
A
#
# COMPACT_ATOMS: atom_id res chain seq x y z
N MET A 1 -6.11 3.57 -25.94
CA MET A 1 -6.30 3.17 -24.52
C MET A 1 -5.21 3.84 -23.69
N SER A 2 -5.48 4.18 -22.42
CA SER A 2 -4.57 4.91 -21.54
C SER A 2 -4.15 4.05 -20.34
N LEU A 3 -2.91 4.19 -19.88
CA LEU A 3 -2.37 3.57 -18.67
C LEU A 3 -2.29 4.55 -17.49
N ARG A 4 -2.78 5.78 -17.67
CA ARG A 4 -2.72 6.83 -16.66
C ARG A 4 -3.45 6.43 -15.40
N CYS A 5 -2.76 6.58 -14.28
CA CYS A 5 -3.22 6.19 -12.96
C CYS A 5 -3.24 7.44 -12.06
N PRO A 6 -4.42 8.05 -11.82
CA PRO A 6 -4.54 9.09 -10.81
C PRO A 6 -4.39 8.48 -9.42
N VAL A 7 -3.38 8.92 -8.70
CA VAL A 7 -3.08 8.58 -7.31
C VAL A 7 -3.49 9.79 -6.49
N GLY A 8 -4.36 9.64 -5.51
CA GLY A 8 -4.69 10.70 -4.54
C GLY A 8 -6.08 10.51 -3.94
N PRO A 9 -6.47 11.30 -2.93
CA PRO A 9 -7.81 11.30 -2.38
C PRO A 9 -8.86 11.58 -3.47
N GLU A 10 -10.03 10.94 -3.34
CA GLU A 10 -11.12 11.10 -4.28
C GLU A 10 -12.11 12.17 -3.80
N SER A 11 -12.37 13.18 -4.65
CA SER A 11 -13.34 14.24 -4.37
C SER A 11 -14.77 13.70 -4.39
N ASN A 12 -15.64 14.33 -3.61
CA ASN A 12 -17.07 14.07 -3.67
C ASN A 12 -17.61 14.40 -5.08
N LEU A 13 -18.25 13.44 -5.74
CA LEU A 13 -18.79 13.63 -7.09
C LEU A 13 -19.98 14.60 -7.12
N LEU A 14 -20.70 14.74 -6.01
CA LEU A 14 -21.88 15.60 -5.89
C LEU A 14 -21.52 17.06 -5.55
N GLU A 15 -20.34 17.28 -4.97
CA GLU A 15 -19.85 18.57 -4.53
C GLU A 15 -18.40 18.74 -5.01
N PRO A 16 -18.19 19.11 -6.27
CA PRO A 16 -16.86 19.37 -6.79
C PRO A 16 -16.30 20.64 -6.14
N MET A 17 -15.48 20.49 -5.09
CA MET A 17 -14.63 21.56 -4.57
C MET A 17 -13.37 21.69 -5.43
N GLU A 18 -13.05 22.92 -5.84
CA GLU A 18 -11.82 23.27 -6.60
C GLU A 18 -10.52 22.97 -5.81
N GLU A 19 -10.60 22.85 -4.47
CA GLU A 19 -9.43 22.68 -3.60
C GLU A 19 -8.81 21.28 -3.62
N LEU A 20 -9.47 20.27 -4.23
CA LEU A 20 -9.04 18.86 -4.19
C LEU A 20 -8.38 18.35 -5.50
N GLU A 21 -7.83 19.24 -6.32
CA GLU A 21 -6.90 18.91 -7.42
C GLU A 21 -5.51 18.44 -6.92
N GLU A 22 -5.49 17.55 -5.93
CA GLU A 22 -4.26 17.09 -5.29
C GLU A 22 -3.80 15.71 -5.78
N ARG A 23 -4.40 15.17 -6.84
CA ARG A 23 -4.00 13.87 -7.35
C ARG A 23 -2.69 13.96 -8.13
N LEU A 24 -1.76 13.08 -7.79
CA LEU A 24 -0.57 12.80 -8.57
C LEU A 24 -0.96 11.89 -9.74
N ILE A 25 -0.74 12.35 -10.96
CA ILE A 25 -1.03 11.56 -12.17
C ILE A 25 0.22 10.79 -12.55
N LEU A 26 0.17 9.46 -12.39
CA LEU A 26 1.19 8.58 -12.94
C LEU A 26 0.84 8.27 -14.40
N GLU A 27 1.83 8.31 -15.28
CA GLU A 27 1.64 7.94 -16.69
C GLU A 27 1.40 6.42 -16.86
N GLN A 28 1.88 5.61 -15.91
CA GLN A 28 1.67 4.16 -15.86
C GLN A 28 1.70 3.63 -14.41
N PRO A 29 1.12 2.46 -14.13
CA PRO A 29 1.10 1.86 -12.79
C PRO A 29 2.42 1.22 -12.37
N VAL A 30 3.36 1.04 -13.31
CA VAL A 30 4.67 0.43 -13.04
C VAL A 30 5.69 1.53 -12.76
N LEU A 31 6.27 1.50 -11.56
CA LEU A 31 7.23 2.49 -11.08
C LEU A 31 8.64 1.90 -11.04
N SER A 32 9.65 2.70 -11.40
CA SER A 32 11.03 2.33 -11.12
C SER A 32 11.32 2.42 -9.61
N LEU A 33 12.36 1.74 -9.15
CA LEU A 33 12.79 1.84 -7.75
C LEU A 33 13.17 3.28 -7.36
N VAL A 34 13.69 4.05 -8.31
CA VAL A 34 14.06 5.46 -8.10
C VAL A 34 12.80 6.30 -7.91
N ASP A 35 11.81 6.16 -8.81
CA ASP A 35 10.54 6.89 -8.73
C ASP A 35 9.79 6.55 -7.44
N LEU A 36 9.83 5.28 -7.04
CA LEU A 36 9.28 4.83 -5.77
C LEU A 36 9.92 5.52 -4.56
N GLU A 37 11.25 5.58 -4.51
CA GLU A 37 11.94 6.21 -3.39
C GLU A 37 11.65 7.71 -3.32
N VAL A 38 11.48 8.36 -4.48
CA VAL A 38 10.99 9.74 -4.57
C VAL A 38 9.58 9.85 -4.00
N LEU A 39 8.65 8.97 -4.38
CA LEU A 39 7.27 8.96 -3.87
C LEU A 39 7.18 8.65 -2.37
N LYS A 40 8.06 7.80 -1.83
CA LYS A 40 8.11 7.51 -0.40
C LYS A 40 8.54 8.71 0.43
N ARG A 41 9.39 9.57 -0.14
CA ARG A 41 9.94 10.77 0.52
C ARG A 41 9.20 12.05 0.14
N THR A 42 8.21 11.96 -0.75
CA THR A 42 7.48 13.14 -1.20
C THR A 42 6.75 13.79 -0.03
N THR A 43 6.85 15.12 0.05
CA THR A 43 6.06 15.96 0.94
C THR A 43 5.15 16.90 0.15
N TYR A 44 4.97 16.60 -1.15
CA TYR A 44 4.13 17.39 -2.05
C TYR A 44 2.73 17.53 -1.46
N LYS A 45 2.24 18.76 -1.32
CA LYS A 45 0.93 19.07 -0.72
C LYS A 45 0.69 18.40 0.65
N GLY A 46 1.75 18.25 1.46
CA GLY A 46 1.66 17.62 2.78
C GLY A 46 1.43 16.10 2.75
N TRP A 47 1.63 15.48 1.59
CA TRP A 47 1.49 14.04 1.45
C TRP A 47 2.46 13.28 2.35
N ARG A 48 1.95 12.20 2.94
CA ARG A 48 2.73 11.29 3.77
C ARG A 48 2.51 9.86 3.31
N THR A 49 3.60 9.11 3.28
CA THR A 49 3.63 7.71 2.88
C THR A 49 3.90 6.83 4.09
N LYS A 50 3.07 5.82 4.31
CA LYS A 50 3.28 4.78 5.33
C LYS A 50 3.80 3.51 4.67
N VAL A 51 4.95 3.01 5.13
CA VAL A 51 5.44 1.69 4.74
C VAL A 51 4.98 0.67 5.78
N ILE A 52 4.36 -0.42 5.34
CA ILE A 52 3.87 -1.53 6.17
C ILE A 52 4.60 -2.80 5.74
N ASP A 53 5.27 -3.44 6.69
CA ASP A 53 6.00 -4.67 6.42
C ASP A 53 5.05 -5.86 6.33
N VAL A 54 5.06 -6.58 5.21
CA VAL A 54 4.23 -7.78 4.95
C VAL A 54 4.97 -9.07 5.28
N VAL A 55 5.64 -9.09 6.43
CA VAL A 55 6.40 -10.24 6.94
C VAL A 55 5.87 -10.73 8.29
N TYR A 56 6.17 -11.97 8.63
CA TYR A 56 5.87 -12.55 9.94
C TYR A 56 6.96 -13.54 10.40
N PRO A 57 7.12 -13.75 11.72
CA PRO A 57 8.17 -14.64 12.25
C PRO A 57 8.03 -16.10 11.83
N THR A 58 9.14 -16.72 11.40
CA THR A 58 9.21 -18.16 11.03
C THR A 58 8.81 -19.09 12.18
N ILE A 59 9.05 -18.68 13.43
CA ILE A 59 8.71 -19.47 14.63
C ILE A 59 7.21 -19.78 14.76
N HIS A 60 6.36 -18.97 14.13
CA HIS A 60 4.91 -19.16 14.17
C HIS A 60 4.39 -20.05 13.03
N ASP A 61 5.23 -20.41 12.06
CA ASP A 61 4.87 -21.23 10.90
C ASP A 61 3.54 -20.74 10.27
N SER A 62 2.75 -21.65 9.69
CA SER A 62 1.42 -21.37 9.14
C SER A 62 0.46 -20.63 10.09
N LYS A 63 0.61 -20.79 11.42
CA LYS A 63 -0.24 -20.11 12.41
C LYS A 63 0.05 -18.61 12.52
N GLY A 64 1.22 -18.16 12.05
CA GLY A 64 1.61 -16.75 12.03
C GLY A 64 0.94 -15.92 10.94
N LEU A 65 0.37 -16.56 9.92
CA LEU A 65 -0.19 -15.88 8.75
C LEU A 65 -1.42 -15.03 9.08
N LEU A 66 -2.41 -15.61 9.77
CA LEU A 66 -3.66 -14.92 10.08
C LEU A 66 -3.41 -13.68 10.99
N PRO A 67 -2.70 -13.79 12.13
CA PRO A 67 -2.38 -12.62 12.95
C PRO A 67 -1.59 -11.55 12.20
N ALA A 68 -0.70 -11.96 11.28
CA ALA A 68 0.07 -11.00 10.49
C ALA A 68 -0.81 -10.26 9.48
N LEU A 69 -1.77 -10.94 8.83
CA LEU A 69 -2.76 -10.29 7.96
C LEU A 69 -3.65 -9.32 8.74
N ASP A 70 -4.12 -9.70 9.92
CA ASP A 70 -4.91 -8.83 10.80
C ASP A 70 -4.13 -7.59 11.20
N ARG A 71 -2.85 -7.76 11.58
CA ARG A 71 -1.92 -6.66 11.88
C ARG A 71 -1.78 -5.71 10.69
N ILE A 72 -1.48 -6.24 9.50
CA ILE A 72 -1.27 -5.44 8.28
C ILE A 72 -2.55 -4.66 7.93
N CYS A 73 -3.72 -5.29 8.03
CA CYS A 73 -5.00 -4.65 7.79
C CYS A 73 -5.29 -3.54 8.82
N SER A 74 -5.01 -3.80 10.10
CA SER A 74 -5.17 -2.81 11.16
C SER A 74 -4.23 -1.61 10.99
N GLU A 75 -2.95 -1.85 10.69
CA GLU A 75 -1.96 -0.79 10.43
C GLU A 75 -2.35 0.06 9.22
N ALA A 76 -2.85 -0.57 8.16
CA ALA A 76 -3.27 0.13 6.95
C ALA A 76 -4.50 1.01 7.20
N CYS A 77 -5.47 0.51 7.96
CA CYS A 77 -6.64 1.30 8.35
C CYS A 77 -6.30 2.43 9.31
N ALA A 78 -5.41 2.19 10.28
CA ALA A 78 -4.92 3.22 11.18
C ALA A 78 -4.18 4.32 10.42
N ALA A 79 -3.28 3.97 9.50
CA ALA A 79 -2.61 4.93 8.63
C ALA A 79 -3.62 5.76 7.82
N ALA A 80 -4.70 5.15 7.37
CA ALA A 80 -5.73 5.87 6.66
C ALA A 80 -6.52 6.87 7.52
N LEU A 81 -6.80 6.51 8.76
CA LEU A 81 -7.44 7.40 9.74
C LEU A 81 -6.49 8.54 10.17
N ASP A 82 -5.19 8.27 10.26
CA ASP A 82 -4.15 9.24 10.61
C ASP A 82 -3.86 10.25 9.47
N GLY A 83 -4.55 10.12 8.33
CA GLY A 83 -4.43 11.03 7.19
C GLY A 83 -3.14 10.83 6.39
N TYR A 84 -2.69 9.58 6.23
CA TYR A 84 -1.68 9.22 5.22
C TYR A 84 -2.35 9.03 3.86
N GLN A 85 -1.78 9.65 2.82
CA GLN A 85 -2.34 9.61 1.46
C GLN A 85 -1.90 8.35 0.72
N MET A 86 -0.73 7.79 1.07
CA MET A 86 -0.14 6.64 0.40
C MET A 86 0.28 5.57 1.40
N ILE A 87 -0.01 4.31 1.07
CA ILE A 87 0.43 3.14 1.83
C ILE A 87 1.26 2.25 0.90
N VAL A 88 2.42 1.80 1.38
CA VAL A 88 3.36 0.93 0.66
C VAL A 88 3.48 -0.37 1.44
N LEU A 89 3.12 -1.49 0.81
CA LEU A 89 3.35 -2.83 1.37
C LEU A 89 4.76 -3.27 0.99
N SER A 90 5.56 -3.70 1.96
CA SER A 90 6.97 -4.06 1.71
C SER A 90 7.34 -5.40 2.32
N ASP A 91 8.01 -6.25 1.54
CA ASP A 91 8.57 -7.52 1.97
C ASP A 91 10.09 -7.45 2.23
N ARG A 92 10.69 -6.25 2.18
CA ARG A 92 12.15 -6.06 2.29
C ARG A 92 12.79 -6.58 3.58
N LYS A 93 12.00 -6.81 4.63
CA LYS A 93 12.46 -7.37 5.91
C LYS A 93 12.54 -8.90 5.92
N VAL A 94 12.31 -9.57 4.80
CA VAL A 94 12.51 -11.02 4.69
C VAL A 94 13.94 -11.39 5.11
N CYS A 95 14.03 -12.35 6.02
CA CYS A 95 15.29 -12.89 6.50
C CYS A 95 15.07 -14.31 7.02
N ARG A 96 16.11 -14.96 7.56
CA ARG A 96 15.99 -16.33 8.11
C ARG A 96 14.94 -16.46 9.23
N GLN A 97 14.57 -15.35 9.86
CA GLN A 97 13.60 -15.31 10.96
C GLN A 97 12.24 -14.74 10.54
N LEU A 98 12.12 -14.17 9.33
CA LEU A 98 10.94 -13.46 8.85
C LEU A 98 10.56 -13.93 7.45
N VAL A 99 9.35 -14.47 7.30
CA VAL A 99 8.79 -14.93 6.03
C VAL A 99 7.88 -13.85 5.46
N ALA A 100 7.94 -13.62 4.14
CA ALA A 100 7.00 -12.76 3.45
C ALA A 100 5.64 -13.43 3.30
N ILE A 101 4.58 -12.63 3.47
CA ILE A 101 3.25 -12.97 2.99
C ILE A 101 3.21 -12.74 1.49
N SER A 102 2.49 -13.60 0.76
CA SER A 102 2.23 -13.38 -0.66
C SER A 102 1.73 -11.95 -0.90
N PRO A 103 2.38 -11.15 -1.76
CA PRO A 103 1.98 -9.77 -2.00
C PRO A 103 0.53 -9.64 -2.48
N LEU A 104 0.06 -10.61 -3.28
CA LEU A 104 -1.32 -10.66 -3.75
C LEU A 104 -2.31 -10.86 -2.60
N LEU A 105 -1.97 -11.72 -1.64
CA LEU A 105 -2.81 -11.98 -0.48
C LEU A 105 -2.86 -10.78 0.46
N ALA A 106 -1.70 -10.19 0.76
CA ALA A 106 -1.59 -9.00 1.60
C ALA A 106 -2.39 -7.83 1.02
N LEU A 107 -2.23 -7.56 -0.28
CA LEU A 107 -3.05 -6.60 -1.01
C LEU A 107 -4.54 -6.91 -0.86
N GLY A 108 -4.96 -8.13 -1.24
CA GLY A 108 -6.37 -8.48 -1.30
C GLY A 108 -7.04 -8.27 0.04
N ALA A 109 -6.36 -8.68 1.12
CA ALA A 109 -6.82 -8.49 2.49
C ALA A 109 -6.97 -7.00 2.85
N VAL A 110 -5.93 -6.18 2.61
CA VAL A 110 -5.97 -4.73 2.92
C VAL A 110 -7.05 -4.02 2.11
N HIS A 111 -7.13 -4.31 0.81
CA HIS A 111 -8.13 -3.73 -0.08
C HIS A 111 -9.55 -4.02 0.40
N GLN A 112 -9.84 -5.28 0.74
CA GLN A 112 -11.16 -5.68 1.25
C GLN A 112 -11.43 -5.10 2.63
N CYS A 113 -10.42 -5.01 3.51
CA CYS A 113 -10.56 -4.39 4.83
C CYS A 113 -10.93 -2.91 4.73
N MET A 114 -10.24 -2.14 3.87
CA MET A 114 -10.52 -0.73 3.65
C MET A 114 -11.90 -0.48 3.05
N LEU A 115 -12.37 -1.35 2.16
CA LEU A 115 -13.74 -1.29 1.63
C LEU A 115 -14.76 -1.48 2.74
N LYS A 116 -14.59 -2.51 3.59
CA LYS A 116 -15.49 -2.80 4.71
C LYS A 116 -15.57 -1.64 5.72
N GLN A 117 -14.47 -0.92 5.92
CA GLN A 117 -14.40 0.22 6.82
C GLN A 117 -14.74 1.57 6.16
N GLN A 118 -15.12 1.56 4.87
CA GLN A 118 -15.43 2.78 4.09
C GLN A 118 -14.28 3.80 4.06
N LEU A 119 -13.04 3.34 4.19
CA LEU A 119 -11.85 4.19 4.21
C LEU A 119 -11.22 4.38 2.83
N ARG A 120 -11.67 3.63 1.83
CA ARG A 120 -11.08 3.64 0.48
C ARG A 120 -11.16 5.00 -0.22
N MET A 121 -12.18 5.81 0.05
CA MET A 121 -12.33 7.13 -0.55
C MET A 121 -11.35 8.16 0.04
N LYS A 122 -10.76 7.87 1.21
CA LYS A 122 -9.86 8.79 1.91
C LYS A 122 -8.39 8.56 1.59
N VAL A 123 -8.01 7.38 1.11
CA VAL A 123 -6.60 6.98 0.96
C VAL A 123 -6.35 6.21 -0.31
N VAL A 124 -5.20 6.48 -0.92
CA VAL A 124 -4.74 5.72 -2.05
C VAL A 124 -4.14 4.41 -1.58
N LEU A 125 -4.83 3.33 -1.93
CA LEU A 125 -4.21 2.01 -1.90
C LEU A 125 -3.41 1.82 -3.19
N SER A 126 -2.26 2.47 -3.28
CA SER A 126 -1.28 2.14 -4.31
C SER A 126 -0.57 0.87 -3.90
N LEU A 127 -0.79 -0.18 -4.67
CA LEU A 127 0.08 -1.34 -4.61
C LEU A 127 1.46 -0.96 -5.08
N LEU A 128 2.38 -0.95 -4.15
CA LEU A 128 3.75 -1.23 -4.48
C LEU A 128 4.01 -2.69 -4.23
N LEU A 129 3.83 -3.43 -5.32
CA LEU A 129 4.53 -4.68 -5.52
C LEU A 129 6.01 -4.32 -5.69
N ASP A 130 6.76 -4.17 -4.59
CA ASP A 130 8.17 -4.61 -4.60
C ASP A 130 8.12 -6.15 -4.70
N VAL A 131 7.61 -6.66 -5.81
CA VAL A 131 7.65 -8.09 -6.12
C VAL A 131 9.09 -8.38 -6.48
N VAL A 132 9.87 -8.72 -5.45
CA VAL A 132 10.94 -9.68 -5.67
C VAL A 132 10.21 -11.01 -5.83
N ILE A 133 9.83 -11.34 -7.08
CA ILE A 133 9.76 -12.75 -7.44
C ILE A 133 11.18 -13.24 -7.21
N ILE A 134 11.47 -13.77 -6.03
CA ILE A 134 12.57 -14.71 -5.88
C ILE A 134 12.09 -15.96 -6.60
N GLN A 135 12.11 -15.90 -7.93
CA GLN A 135 12.51 -17.05 -8.72
C GLN A 135 14.02 -17.18 -8.48
N ASN A 136 14.37 -17.77 -7.34
CA ASN A 136 15.59 -18.57 -7.24
C ASN A 136 15.13 -19.97 -6.86
N ASN A 137 14.99 -20.83 -7.86
CA ASN A 137 16.01 -21.85 -8.17
C ASN A 137 16.26 -22.78 -6.98
N ILE A 138 15.45 -23.84 -6.93
CA ILE A 138 16.00 -25.19 -6.85
C ILE A 138 16.02 -25.72 -8.28
#